data_AF-A0A4V1TCN7-F1
#
_entry.id   AF-A0A4V1TCN7-F1
#
_cell.length_a   1.000
_cell.length_b   1.000
_cell.length_c   1.000
_cell.angle_alpha   90.00
_cell.angle_beta   90.00
_cell.angle_gamma   90.00
#
_symmetry.space_group_name_H-M   'P 1'
#
loop_
_entity.id
_entity.type
_entity.pdbx_description
1 polymer ?
#
loop_
_entity_poly.entity_id
_entity_poly.type
_entity_poly.pdbx_seq_one_letter_code
_entity_poly.pdbx_strand_id
1 'polypeptide(L)' 'CVSDRPLHGELKLPGMATAFYRTQVSQHLQIGIRAVQKLAAMPTETLHSRKLRSFYETAFQ' A
#
# COMPACT_ATOMS: atom_id res chain seq x y z
N CYS A 1 2.14 6.54 -3.90
CA CYS A 1 3.20 7.48 -4.30
C CYS A 1 2.84 7.93 -5.71
N VAL A 2 2.48 9.20 -5.91
CA VAL A 2 2.23 9.69 -7.27
C VAL A 2 3.55 9.60 -8.04
N SER A 3 3.55 8.86 -9.14
CA SER A 3 4.73 8.68 -9.97
C SER A 3 4.92 9.88 -10.89
N ASP A 4 3.85 10.47 -11.39
CA ASP A 4 3.86 11.45 -12.47
C ASP A 4 2.55 12.24 -12.47
N ARG A 5 2.51 13.35 -13.19
CA ARG A 5 1.33 14.21 -13.33
C ARG A 5 1.09 14.53 -14.82
N PRO A 6 0.57 13.56 -15.60
CA PRO A 6 0.44 13.71 -17.05
C PRO A 6 -0.43 14.89 -17.47
N LEU A 7 -1.52 15.16 -16.73
CA LEU A 7 -2.40 16.31 -16.98
C LEU A 7 -1.75 17.68 -16.69
N HIS A 8 -0.57 17.69 -16.09
CA HIS A 8 0.22 18.89 -15.78
C HIS A 8 1.54 18.92 -16.59
N GLY A 9 1.67 18.07 -17.61
CA GLY A 9 2.87 18.00 -18.45
C GLY A 9 4.06 17.26 -17.84
N GLU A 10 3.92 16.69 -16.64
CA GLU A 10 4.98 15.95 -15.95
C GLU A 10 4.86 14.44 -16.21
N LEU A 11 4.94 14.05 -17.48
CA LEU A 11 4.94 12.65 -17.88
C LEU A 11 6.25 11.98 -17.48
N LYS A 12 6.18 10.81 -16.85
CA LYS A 12 7.36 9.97 -16.65
C LYS A 12 7.68 9.17 -17.90
N LEU A 13 8.89 9.35 -18.44
CA LEU A 13 9.42 8.50 -19.51
C LEU A 13 10.28 7.36 -18.95
N PRO A 14 10.37 6.21 -19.66
CA PRO A 14 11.29 5.13 -19.31
C PRO A 14 12.73 5.65 -19.16
N GLY A 15 13.40 5.28 -18.06
CA GLY A 15 14.79 5.71 -17.78
C GLY A 15 14.92 7.03 -17.00
N MET A 16 13.86 7.81 -16.83
CA MET A 16 13.85 9.05 -16.02
C MET A 16 13.70 8.77 -14.51
N ALA A 17 14.37 7.75 -13.99
CA ALA A 17 14.40 7.48 -12.55
C ALA A 17 15.22 8.57 -11.84
N THR A 18 14.58 9.70 -11.58
CA THR A 18 15.17 10.83 -10.84
C THR A 18 15.57 10.41 -9.43
N ALA A 19 16.52 11.12 -8.82
CA ALA A 19 16.88 10.93 -7.41
C ALA A 19 15.64 11.01 -6.49
N PHE A 20 14.70 11.90 -6.82
CA PHE A 20 13.39 11.99 -6.17
C PHE A 20 12.60 10.68 -6.24
N TYR A 21 12.50 10.04 -7.40
CA TYR A 21 11.82 8.76 -7.52
C TYR A 21 12.45 7.66 -6.65
N ARG A 22 13.79 7.60 -6.60
CA ARG A 22 14.50 6.60 -5.77
C ARG A 22 14.20 6.78 -4.29
N THR A 23 14.23 8.01 -3.79
CA THR A 23 13.87 8.32 -2.39
C THR A 23 12.41 7.96 -2.11
N GLN A 24 11.50 8.33 -3.01
CA GLN A 24 10.08 8.04 -2.86
C GLN A 24 9.77 6.54 -2.88
N VAL A 25 10.43 5.76 -3.74
CA VAL A 25 10.30 4.29 -3.78
C VAL A 25 10.78 3.66 -2.48
N SER A 26 11.95 4.08 -1.98
CA SER A 26 12.48 3.60 -0.70
C SER A 26 11.52 3.91 0.45
N GLN A 27 11.04 5.15 0.53
CA GLN A 27 10.08 5.56 1.57
C GLN A 27 8.76 4.79 1.44
N HIS A 28 8.25 4.58 0.24
CA HIS A 28 7.02 3.82 -0.01
C HIS A 28 7.14 2.39 0.53
N LEU A 29 8.26 1.73 0.24
CA LEU A 29 8.55 0.39 0.76
C LEU A 29 8.62 0.38 2.29
N GLN A 30 9.31 1.35 2.90
CA GLN A 30 9.42 1.45 4.35
C GLN A 30 8.06 1.68 5.03
N ILE A 31 7.18 2.48 4.42
CA ILE A 31 5.80 2.67 4.92
C ILE A 31 5.02 1.35 4.84
N GLY A 32 5.13 0.62 3.72
CA GLY A 32 4.47 -0.69 3.55
C GLY A 32 4.93 -1.71 4.59
N ILE A 33 6.24 -1.82 4.81
CA ILE A 33 6.82 -2.72 5.83
C ILE A 33 6.27 -2.36 7.22
N ARG A 34 6.28 -1.07 7.59
CA ARG A 34 5.75 -0.62 8.88
C ARG A 34 4.26 -0.88 9.02
N ALA A 35 3.49 -0.77 7.95
CA ALA A 35 2.06 -1.10 7.95
C ALA A 35 1.87 -2.59 8.26
N VAL A 36 2.59 -3.48 7.57
CA VAL A 36 2.52 -4.94 7.82
C VAL A 36 2.96 -5.28 9.25
N GLN A 37 4.03 -4.66 9.76
CA GLN A 37 4.46 -4.85 11.14
C GLN A 37 3.37 -4.45 12.15
N LYS A 38 2.68 -3.32 11.91
CA LYS A 38 1.56 -2.90 12.76
C LYS A 38 0.41 -3.90 12.70
N LEU A 39 0.06 -4.40 11.51
CA LEU A 39 -0.99 -5.41 11.35
C LEU A 39 -0.62 -6.73 12.03
N ALA A 40 0.65 -7.15 11.95
CA ALA A 40 1.15 -8.37 12.58
C ALA A 40 1.18 -8.28 14.11
N ALA A 41 1.33 -7.07 14.68
CA ALA A 41 1.32 -6.84 16.12
C ALA A 41 -0.11 -6.72 16.71
N MET A 42 -1.15 -6.70 15.86
CA MET A 42 -2.53 -6.64 16.30
C MET A 42 -3.02 -8.00 16.81
N PRO A 43 -3.94 -8.05 17.81
CA PRO A 43 -4.66 -9.27 18.14
C PRO A 43 -5.42 -9.81 16.92
N THR A 44 -5.46 -11.13 16.76
CA THR A 44 -6.05 -11.82 15.59
C THR A 44 -7.48 -11.40 15.29
N GLU A 45 -8.29 -11.17 16.33
CA GLU A 45 -9.69 -10.74 16.23
C GLU A 45 -9.87 -9.27 15.78
N THR A 46 -8.80 -8.48 15.76
CA THR A 46 -8.87 -7.05 15.38
C THR A 46 -8.46 -6.79 13.94
N LEU A 47 -7.59 -7.63 13.36
CA LEU A 47 -7.17 -7.51 11.97
C LEU A 47 -8.32 -7.79 11.00
N HIS A 48 -9.07 -8.86 11.24
CA HIS A 48 -10.26 -9.21 10.47
C HIS A 48 -11.49 -8.57 11.07
N SER A 49 -12.27 -7.86 10.23
CA SER A 49 -13.52 -7.23 10.64
C SER A 49 -14.67 -7.71 9.77
N ARG A 50 -15.91 -7.34 10.13
CA ARG A 50 -17.10 -7.80 9.40
C ARG A 50 -17.30 -7.20 8.00
N LYS A 51 -16.38 -6.35 7.53
CA LYS A 51 -16.50 -5.61 6.25
C LYS A 51 -16.55 -6.51 5.01
N LEU A 52 -16.06 -7.75 5.12
CA LEU A 52 -16.06 -8.72 4.02
C LEU A 52 -17.11 -9.83 4.19
N ARG A 53 -17.93 -9.79 5.25
CA ARG A 53 -18.93 -10.83 5.51
C ARG A 53 -20.07 -10.79 4.49
N SER A 54 -20.50 -11.98 4.08
CA SER A 54 -21.71 -12.19 3.25
C SER A 54 -22.85 -12.73 4.11
N PHE A 55 -24.09 -12.65 3.60
CA PHE A 55 -25.27 -13.22 4.26
C PHE A 55 -25.19 -14.76 4.43
N TYR A 56 -24.46 -15.45 3.55
CA TYR A 56 -24.27 -16.90 3.55
C TYR A 56 -22.85 -17.32 3.94
N GLU A 57 -22.18 -16.52 4.77
CA GLU A 57 -20.77 -16.77 5.11
C GLU A 57 -20.56 -18.08 5.86
N THR A 58 -19.52 -18.82 5.46
CA THR A 58 -19.14 -20.09 6.06
C THR A 58 -18.38 -19.88 7.37
N ALA A 59 -18.46 -20.83 8.30
CA ALA A 59 -17.89 -20.72 9.65
C ALA A 59 -16.34 -20.78 9.73
N PHE A 60 -15.63 -20.85 8.60
CA PHE A 60 -14.17 -21.01 8.58
C PHE A 60 -13.46 -19.69 8.25
N GLN A 61 -12.38 -19.40 9.00
CA GLN A 61 -11.42 -18.31 8.78
C GLN A 61 -10.00 -18.86 8.87
#